data_AF-S3K4M4-F1
#
_entry.id   AF-S3K4M4-F1
#
_cell.length_a   1.000
_cell.length_b   1.000
_cell.length_c   1.000
_cell.angle_alpha   90.00
_cell.angle_beta   90.00
_cell.angle_gamma   90.00
#
_symmetry.space_group_name_H-M   'P 1'
#
loop_
_entity.id
_entity.type
_entity.pdbx_description
1 polymer ?
#
loop_
_entity_poly.entity_id
_entity_poly.type
_entity_poly.pdbx_seq_one_letter_code
_entity_poly.pdbx_strand_id
1 'polypeptide(L)'
;MITPKKLTAERLEEIKNYPISYDEDSPKLTKKQIARLRPAHEAYWNVTPVKKTISIKIDADILAVLQALGKGYQTRINSILRKAITTGDY
;
A
#
# COMPACT_ATOMS: atom_id res chain seq x y z
N MET A 1 9.38 -16.14 17.99
CA MET A 1 9.37 -14.85 17.27
C MET A 1 10.79 -14.56 16.80
N ILE A 2 11.03 -14.41 15.50
CA ILE A 2 12.35 -14.02 14.98
C ILE A 2 12.38 -12.49 14.97
N THR A 3 13.11 -11.88 15.90
CA THR A 3 13.35 -10.44 15.90
C THR A 3 14.42 -10.12 14.86
N PRO A 4 14.16 -9.23 13.89
CA PRO A 4 15.18 -8.85 12.93
C PRO A 4 16.31 -8.11 13.63
N LYS A 5 17.56 -8.43 13.28
CA LYS A 5 18.75 -7.73 13.78
C LYS A 5 18.63 -6.25 13.38
N LYS A 6 18.67 -5.35 14.37
CA LYS A 6 18.63 -3.90 14.12
C LYS A 6 19.86 -3.49 13.31
N LEU A 7 19.66 -2.62 12.34
CA LEU A 7 20.72 -2.12 11.48
C LEU A 7 21.64 -1.19 12.28
N THR A 8 22.88 -1.63 12.55
CA THR A 8 23.91 -0.84 13.25
C THR A 8 24.67 0.05 12.28
N ALA A 9 25.32 1.10 12.79
CA ALA A 9 26.16 2.01 11.98
C ALA A 9 27.29 1.26 11.27
N GLU A 10 27.95 0.34 11.98
CA GLU A 10 28.97 -0.56 11.43
C GLU A 10 28.44 -1.39 10.25
N ARG A 11 27.22 -1.94 10.37
CA ARG A 11 26.60 -2.73 9.31
C ARG A 11 26.27 -1.89 8.07
N LEU A 12 25.95 -0.61 8.24
CA LEU A 12 25.75 0.32 7.12
C LEU A 12 27.04 0.60 6.36
N GLU A 13 28.16 0.75 7.06
CA GLU A 13 29.47 0.97 6.45
C GLU A 13 29.94 -0.26 5.66
N GLU A 14 29.74 -1.46 6.21
CA GLU A 14 29.97 -2.71 5.49
C GLU A 14 29.14 -2.80 4.21
N ILE A 15 27.85 -2.44 4.26
CA ILE A 15 26.96 -2.48 3.09
C ILE A 15 27.41 -1.48 2.03
N LYS A 16 27.85 -0.28 2.43
CA LYS A 16 28.34 0.75 1.50
C LYS A 16 29.64 0.33 0.80
N ASN A 17 30.53 -0.33 1.52
CA ASN A 17 31.83 -0.78 1.01
C ASN A 17 31.76 -2.15 0.32
N TYR A 18 30.60 -2.80 0.30
CA TYR A 18 30.43 -4.10 -0.34
C TYR A 18 30.59 -3.96 -1.87
N PRO A 19 31.47 -4.75 -2.50
CA PRO A 19 31.72 -4.66 -3.93
C PRO A 19 30.49 -5.11 -4.72
N ILE A 20 30.01 -4.26 -5.63
CA ILE A 20 28.90 -4.57 -6.53
C ILE A 20 29.50 -5.09 -7.83
N SER A 21 29.27 -6.37 -8.14
CA SER A 21 29.62 -6.95 -9.44
C SER A 21 28.51 -6.68 -10.45
N TYR A 22 28.87 -6.30 -11.66
CA TYR A 22 27.96 -6.16 -12.79
C TYR A 22 28.32 -7.24 -13.82
N ASP A 23 27.32 -7.98 -14.30
CA ASP A 23 27.48 -9.02 -15.32
C ASP A 23 26.53 -8.76 -16.51
N GLU A 24 26.46 -9.69 -17.47
CA GLU A 24 25.59 -9.57 -18.64
C GLU A 24 24.09 -9.71 -18.31
N ASP A 25 23.73 -10.49 -17.28
CA ASP A 25 22.35 -10.69 -16.82
C ASP A 25 21.87 -9.57 -15.87
N SER A 26 22.80 -8.85 -15.25
CA SER A 26 22.61 -7.76 -14.28
C SER A 26 23.47 -6.54 -14.65
N PRO A 27 23.22 -5.93 -15.82
CA PRO A 27 23.98 -4.77 -16.28
C PRO A 27 23.64 -3.52 -15.46
N LYS A 28 24.61 -2.62 -15.35
CA LYS A 28 24.37 -1.32 -14.71
C LYS A 28 23.42 -0.46 -15.54
N LEU A 29 22.26 -0.15 -14.99
CA LEU A 29 21.28 0.71 -15.66
C LEU A 29 21.81 2.12 -15.87
N THR A 30 21.65 2.64 -17.09
CA THR A 30 21.96 4.03 -17.43
C THR A 30 20.89 4.97 -16.87
N LYS A 31 21.25 6.24 -16.62
CA LYS A 31 20.29 7.27 -16.17
C LYS A 31 19.05 7.39 -17.09
N LYS A 32 19.24 7.19 -18.41
CA LYS A 32 18.15 7.20 -19.40
C LYS A 32 17.20 6.01 -19.24
N GLN A 33 17.72 4.82 -18.95
CA GLN A 33 16.90 3.63 -18.70
C GLN A 33 16.13 3.77 -17.38
N ILE A 34 16.77 4.28 -16.33
CA ILE A 34 16.12 4.54 -15.04
C ILE A 34 14.95 5.51 -15.19
N ALA A 35 15.13 6.58 -15.97
CA ALA A 35 14.07 7.57 -16.22
C ALA A 35 12.84 7.00 -16.97
N ARG A 36 12.99 5.86 -17.66
CA ARG A 36 11.90 5.18 -18.36
C ARG A 36 11.15 4.19 -17.48
N LEU A 37 11.68 3.83 -16.31
CA LEU A 37 11.03 2.86 -15.42
C LEU A 37 9.66 3.39 -14.98
N ARG A 38 8.64 2.56 -15.11
CA ARG A 38 7.27 2.81 -14.63
C ARG A 38 6.86 1.68 -13.68
N PRO A 39 5.97 1.95 -12.72
CA PRO A 39 5.41 0.90 -11.88
C PRO A 39 4.81 -0.22 -12.75
N ALA A 40 5.09 -1.47 -12.41
CA ALA A 40 4.53 -2.62 -13.13
C ALA A 40 2.99 -2.66 -13.09
N HIS A 41 2.38 -1.98 -12.11
CA HIS A 41 0.93 -1.84 -12.00
C HIS A 41 0.53 -0.40 -11.68
N GLU A 42 0.48 0.42 -12.73
CA GLU A 42 0.18 1.86 -12.67
C GLU A 42 -1.18 2.16 -11.99
N ALA A 43 -2.16 1.26 -12.11
CA ALA A 43 -3.47 1.41 -11.47
C ALA A 43 -3.44 1.39 -9.93
N TYR A 44 -2.42 0.79 -9.29
CA TYR A 44 -2.26 0.82 -7.83
C TYR A 44 -1.58 2.10 -7.33
N TRP A 45 -0.98 2.89 -8.23
CA TRP A 45 -0.30 4.12 -7.85
C TRP A 45 -1.24 5.32 -7.82
N ASN A 46 -2.25 5.34 -8.70
CA ASN A 46 -3.21 6.43 -8.84
C ASN A 46 -4.55 6.15 -8.13
N VAL A 47 -4.53 5.61 -6.91
CA VAL A 47 -5.76 5.36 -6.13
C VAL A 47 -6.24 6.66 -5.47
N THR A 48 -6.87 7.52 -6.27
CA THR A 48 -7.61 8.69 -5.78
C THR A 48 -9.09 8.28 -5.70
N PRO A 49 -9.78 8.34 -4.55
CA PRO A 49 -9.45 9.05 -3.31
C PRO A 49 -8.60 8.26 -2.31
N VAL A 50 -7.72 8.97 -1.60
CA VAL A 50 -6.88 8.44 -0.52
C VAL A 50 -7.77 7.96 0.63
N LYS A 51 -7.72 6.65 0.92
CA LYS A 51 -8.42 6.06 2.07
C LYS A 51 -7.67 6.41 3.34
N LYS A 52 -8.38 6.89 4.36
CA LYS A 52 -7.83 7.09 5.72
C LYS A 52 -8.37 5.99 6.64
N THR A 53 -7.47 5.37 7.39
CA THR A 53 -7.84 4.41 8.44
C THR A 53 -8.20 5.18 9.70
N ILE A 54 -9.44 5.06 10.13
CA ILE A 54 -9.93 5.60 11.40
C ILE A 54 -10.57 4.46 12.21
N SER A 55 -10.60 4.62 13.53
CA SER A 55 -11.32 3.71 14.42
C SER A 55 -12.68 4.32 14.75
N ILE A 56 -13.76 3.66 14.33
CA ILE A 56 -15.15 4.06 14.61
C ILE A 56 -15.93 2.84 15.12
N LYS A 57 -16.97 3.08 15.91
CA LYS A 57 -17.93 2.05 16.32
C LYS A 57 -19.10 2.06 15.35
N ILE A 58 -19.57 0.87 14.96
CA ILE A 58 -20.74 0.64 14.12
C ILE A 58 -21.63 -0.34 14.89
N ASP A 59 -22.95 -0.17 14.81
CA ASP A 59 -23.88 -1.08 15.46
C ASP A 59 -23.71 -2.52 14.97
N ALA A 60 -23.85 -3.48 15.90
CA ALA A 60 -23.50 -4.87 15.67
C ALA A 60 -24.42 -5.55 14.64
N ASP A 61 -25.69 -5.16 14.62
CA ASP A 61 -26.70 -5.63 13.66
C ASP A 61 -26.38 -5.15 12.24
N ILE A 62 -26.06 -3.87 12.06
CA ILE A 62 -25.66 -3.30 10.77
C ILE A 62 -24.40 -3.98 10.26
N LEU A 63 -23.40 -4.18 11.13
CA LEU A 63 -22.17 -4.85 10.77
C LEU A 63 -22.43 -6.31 10.34
N ALA A 64 -23.28 -7.03 11.07
CA ALA A 64 -23.65 -8.41 10.75
C ALA A 64 -24.33 -8.50 9.37
N VAL A 65 -25.26 -7.59 9.07
CA VAL A 65 -25.93 -7.53 7.76
C VAL A 65 -24.91 -7.27 6.64
N LEU A 66 -23.99 -6.32 6.83
CA LEU A 66 -22.99 -6.00 5.82
C LEU A 66 -21.99 -7.13 5.59
N GLN A 67 -21.63 -7.87 6.64
CA GLN A 67 -20.77 -9.04 6.54
C GLN A 67 -21.47 -10.24 5.89
N ALA A 68 -22.78 -10.43 6.15
CA ALA A 68 -23.57 -11.49 5.52
C ALA A 68 -23.64 -11.35 3.99
N LEU A 69 -23.52 -10.12 3.46
CA LEU A 69 -23.46 -9.84 2.02
C LEU A 69 -22.13 -10.24 1.35
N GLY A 70 -21.19 -10.80 2.11
CA GLY A 70 -19.96 -11.42 1.60
C GLY A 70 -18.72 -10.53 1.68
N LYS A 71 -17.68 -10.93 0.93
CA LYS A 71 -16.39 -10.22 0.89
C LYS A 71 -16.60 -8.81 0.32
N GLY A 72 -16.03 -7.79 0.98
CA GLY A 72 -16.11 -6.39 0.55
C GLY A 72 -17.03 -5.50 1.39
N TYR A 73 -17.48 -5.93 2.57
CA TYR A 73 -18.30 -5.12 3.48
C TYR A 73 -17.70 -3.73 3.76
N GLN A 74 -16.37 -3.61 3.92
CA GLN A 74 -15.69 -2.32 4.11
C GLN A 74 -15.86 -1.37 2.90
N THR A 75 -15.79 -1.91 1.68
CA THR A 75 -16.03 -1.15 0.44
C THR A 75 -17.48 -0.69 0.36
N ARG A 76 -18.43 -1.52 0.82
CA ARG A 76 -19.85 -1.16 0.89
C ARG A 76 -20.10 -0.04 1.90
N ILE A 77 -19.50 -0.12 3.10
CA ILE A 77 -19.57 0.95 4.11
C ILE A 77 -19.14 2.28 3.49
N ASN A 78 -17.97 2.31 2.83
CA ASN A 78 -17.48 3.53 2.19
C ASN A 78 -18.41 4.04 1.07
N SER A 79 -19.08 3.13 0.35
CA SER A 79 -20.03 3.49 -0.71
C SER A 79 -21.32 4.10 -0.14
N ILE A 80 -21.84 3.54 0.97
CA ILE A 80 -23.01 4.07 1.68
C ILE A 80 -22.71 5.46 2.23
N LEU A 81 -21.58 5.63 2.91
CA LEU A 81 -21.17 6.94 3.43
C LEU A 81 -21.01 7.97 2.32
N ARG A 82 -20.40 7.59 1.19
CA ARG A 82 -20.29 8.48 0.02
C ARG A 82 -21.65 8.88 -0.53
N LYS A 83 -22.60 7.94 -0.62
CA LYS A 83 -23.95 8.21 -1.09
C LYS A 83 -24.66 9.19 -0.15
N ALA A 84 -24.65 8.94 1.15
CA ALA A 84 -25.27 9.82 2.16
C ALA A 84 -24.75 11.27 2.06
N ILE A 85 -23.43 11.44 1.97
CA ILE A 85 -22.80 12.76 1.82
C ILE A 85 -23.20 13.44 0.50
N THR A 86 -23.30 12.68 -0.60
CA THR A 86 -23.62 13.23 -1.94
C THR A 86 -25.08 13.63 -2.06
N THR A 87 -25.99 12.84 -1.48
CA THR A 87 -27.43 13.14 -1.50
C THR A 87 -27.82 14.21 -0.48
N GLY A 88 -27.02 14.40 0.58
CA GLY A 88 -27.36 15.30 1.69
C GLY A 88 -28.25 14.65 2.75
N ASP A 89 -28.37 13.32 2.73
CA ASP A 89 -29.20 12.54 3.65
C ASP A 89 -28.36 12.16 4.88
N TYR A 90 -28.19 13.08 5.82
CA TYR A 90 -27.48 12.86 7.09
C TYR A 90 -28.08 13.64 8.26
#